data_AF-A0A8T3RJF9-F1
#
_entry.id   AF-A0A8T3RJF9-F1
#
_cell.length_a   1.000
_cell.length_b   1.000
_cell.length_c   1.000
_cell.angle_alpha   90.00
_cell.angle_beta   90.00
_cell.angle_gamma   90.00
#
_symmetry.space_group_name_H-M   'P 1'
#
loop_
_entity.id
_entity.type
_entity.pdbx_description
1 polymer ?
#
loop_
_entity_poly.entity_id
_entity_poly.type
_entity_poly.pdbx_seq_one_letter_code
_entity_poly.pdbx_strand_id
1 'polypeptide(L)' 'MTAKRDLLVEIGTEELPPRALEQLSAALGQSIAAGFDMAQIGYGDVANFATPRRLA' A
#
# COMPACT_ATOMS: atom_id res chain seq x y z
N MET A 1 -24.00 -0.57 -14.57
CA MET A 1 -22.89 0.11 -13.88
C MET A 1 -22.12 -0.95 -13.12
N THR A 2 -20.85 -1.18 -13.45
CA THR A 2 -19.98 -2.06 -12.65
C THR A 2 -19.67 -1.33 -11.35
N ALA A 3 -20.02 -1.93 -10.20
CA ALA A 3 -19.73 -1.33 -8.90
C ALA A 3 -18.22 -1.37 -8.65
N LYS A 4 -17.58 -0.19 -8.58
CA LYS A 4 -16.22 -0.07 -8.05
C LYS A 4 -16.25 -0.28 -6.53
N ARG A 5 -15.27 -0.99 -6.01
CA ARG A 5 -15.07 -1.24 -4.57
C ARG A 5 -13.64 -0.91 -4.22
N ASP A 6 -13.44 -0.33 -3.05
CA ASP A 6 -12.10 -0.09 -2.54
C ASP A 6 -11.47 -1.40 -2.09
N LEU A 7 -10.18 -1.54 -2.35
CA LEU A 7 -9.35 -2.62 -1.84
C LEU A 7 -8.46 -2.04 -0.73
N LEU A 8 -8.70 -2.48 0.50
CA LEU A 8 -7.85 -2.16 1.64
C LEU A 8 -6.91 -3.34 1.92
N VAL A 9 -5.60 -3.09 1.84
CA VAL A 9 -4.56 -4.04 2.22
C VAL A 9 -3.89 -3.53 3.48
N GLU A 10 -4.00 -4.28 4.57
CA GLU A 10 -3.38 -3.96 5.86
C GLU A 10 -2.36 -5.02 6.23
N ILE A 11 -1.16 -4.58 6.63
CA ILE A 11 -0.09 -5.45 7.10
C ILE A 11 0.42 -4.96 8.45
N GLY A 12 0.24 -5.80 9.47
CA GLY A 12 0.89 -5.60 10.77
C GLY A 12 2.35 -6.03 10.68
N THR A 13 3.26 -5.13 11.03
CA THR A 13 4.69 -5.44 11.09
C THR A 13 5.18 -5.42 12.54
N GLU A 14 6.25 -6.18 12.79
CA GLU A 14 7.08 -6.03 13.99
C GLU A 14 7.81 -4.66 13.97
N GLU A 15 8.82 -4.46 14.81
CA GLU A 15 9.59 -3.21 14.85
C GLU A 15 10.34 -2.96 13.52
N LEU A 16 9.91 -1.94 12.78
CA LEU A 16 10.59 -1.44 11.59
C LEU A 16 11.38 -0.16 11.90
N PRO A 17 12.50 0.09 11.21
CA PRO A 17 13.19 1.37 11.32
C PRO A 17 12.27 2.52 10.89
N PRO A 18 12.05 3.56 11.71
CA PRO A 18 11.12 4.65 11.38
C PRO A 18 11.43 5.33 10.04
N ARG A 19 12.72 5.47 9.70
CA ARG A 19 13.18 6.08 8.45
C ARG A 19 12.90 5.22 7.20
N ALA A 20 12.71 3.92 7.36
CA ALA A 20 12.43 3.01 6.25
C ALA A 20 10.92 2.84 5.99
N LEU A 21 10.07 3.23 6.95
CA LEU A 21 8.64 2.95 6.92
C LEU A 21 7.93 3.56 5.70
N GLU A 22 8.19 4.84 5.41
CA GLU A 22 7.62 5.52 4.25
C GLU A 22 8.05 4.86 2.93
N GLN A 23 9.34 4.53 2.81
CA GLN A 23 9.88 3.89 1.61
C GLN A 23 9.29 2.49 1.39
N LEU A 24 9.16 1.70 2.47
CA LEU A 24 8.57 0.36 2.42
C LEU A 24 7.08 0.41 2.05
N SER A 25 6.33 1.35 2.64
CA SER A 25 4.91 1.57 2.30
C SER A 25 4.74 1.97 0.83
N ALA A 26 5.57 2.89 0.34
CA ALA A 26 5.56 3.28 -1.07
C ALA A 26 5.91 2.11 -2.02
N ALA A 27 6.92 1.31 -1.68
CA ALA A 27 7.32 0.15 -2.47
C ALA A 27 6.23 -0.93 -2.52
N LEU A 28 5.54 -1.16 -1.41
CA LEU A 28 4.39 -2.08 -1.36
C LEU A 28 3.26 -1.59 -2.28
N GLY A 29 2.87 -0.33 -2.16
CA GLY A 29 1.83 0.26 -3.01
C GLY A 29 2.16 0.19 -4.51
N GLN A 30 3.40 0.50 -4.88
CA GLN A 30 3.89 0.38 -6.26
C GLN A 30 3.86 -1.06 -6.76
N SER A 31 4.27 -2.01 -5.92
CA SER A 31 4.29 -3.44 -6.27
C SER A 31 2.87 -3.99 -6.50
N ILE A 32 1.90 -3.55 -5.70
CA ILE A 32 0.49 -3.89 -5.89
C ILE A 32 -0.02 -3.29 -7.20
N ALA A 33 0.17 -1.98 -7.42
CA ALA A 33 -0.26 -1.30 -8.64
C ALA A 33 0.33 -1.95 -9.92
N ALA A 34 1.62 -2.28 -9.91
CA ALA A 34 2.27 -3.00 -10.99
C ALA A 34 1.65 -4.40 -11.22
N GLY A 35 1.24 -5.10 -10.15
CA GLY A 35 0.51 -6.35 -10.25
C GLY A 35 -0.85 -6.20 -10.93
N PHE A 36 -1.59 -5.13 -10.62
CA PHE A 36 -2.83 -4.78 -11.33
C PHE A 36 -2.59 -4.47 -12.81
N ASP A 37 -1.54 -3.71 -13.12
CA ASP A 37 -1.16 -3.40 -14.50
C ASP A 37 -0.82 -4.67 -15.28
N MET A 38 -0.01 -5.56 -14.70
CA MET A 38 0.35 -6.85 -15.31
C MET A 38 -0.88 -7.75 -15.54
N ALA A 39 -1.85 -7.72 -14.63
CA ALA A 39 -3.10 -8.46 -14.75
C ALA A 39 -4.13 -7.78 -15.67
N GLN A 40 -3.83 -6.58 -16.19
CA GLN A 40 -4.75 -5.77 -17.01
C GLN A 40 -6.06 -5.45 -16.28
N ILE A 41 -5.98 -5.24 -14.97
CA ILE A 41 -7.14 -4.87 -14.13
C ILE A 41 -7.07 -3.37 -13.87
N GLY A 42 -8.07 -2.62 -14.35
CA GLY A 42 -8.15 -1.18 -14.10
C GLY A 42 -8.47 -0.87 -12.63
N TYR A 43 -7.76 0.10 -12.05
CA TYR A 43 -7.95 0.60 -10.69
C TYR A 43 -8.10 2.14 -10.66
N GLY A 44 -8.47 2.66 -9.49
CA GLY A 44 -8.58 4.10 -9.24
C GLY A 44 -7.28 4.66 -8.66
N ASP A 45 -7.41 5.65 -7.79
CA ASP A 45 -6.27 6.22 -7.09
C ASP A 45 -5.65 5.21 -6.11
N VAL A 46 -4.33 5.29 -5.95
CA VAL A 46 -3.57 4.48 -4.98
C VAL A 46 -3.13 5.39 -3.84
N ALA A 47 -3.53 5.05 -2.63
CA ALA A 47 -3.14 5.75 -1.42
C ALA A 47 -2.37 4.82 -0.48
N ASN A 48 -1.27 5.32 0.08
CA ASN A 48 -0.41 4.58 1.00
C ASN A 48 -0.49 5.22 2.40
N PHE A 49 -0.60 4.39 3.42
CA PHE A 49 -0.60 4.82 4.81
C PHE A 49 0.45 4.02 5.58
N ALA A 50 1.18 4.70 6.45
CA ALA A 50 2.10 4.04 7.35
C ALA A 50 2.22 4.85 8.65
N THR A 51 2.05 4.17 9.77
CA THR A 51 2.15 4.77 11.11
C THR A 51 3.26 4.07 11.89
N PRO A 52 4.23 4.79 12.48
CA PRO A 52 5.27 4.15 13.28
C PRO A 52 4.65 3.53 14.53
N ARG A 53 5.17 2.37 14.94
CA ARG A 53 4.70 1.67 16.15
C ARG A 53 4.91 2.50 17.43
N ARG A 54 5.95 3.34 17.44
CA ARG A 54 6.24 4.29 18.51
C ARG A 54 6.28 5.69 17.92
N LEU A 55 5.56 6.62 18.55
CA LEU A 55 5.84 8.05 18.40
C LEU A 55 7.23 8.28 19.01
N ALA A 56 8.22 8.54 18.16
CA ALA A 56 9.54 8.99 18.60
C ALA A 56 9.53 10.50 18.82
#